data_AF-A0A4Q3TXT9-F1
#
_entry.id   AF-A0A4Q3TXT9-F1
#
_cell.length_a   1.000
_cell.length_b   1.000
_cell.length_c   1.000
_cell.angle_alpha   90.00
_cell.angle_beta   90.00
_cell.angle_gamma   90.00
#
_symmetry.space_group_name_H-M   'P 1'
#
loop_
_entity.id
_entity.type
_entity.pdbx_description
1 polymer ?
#
loop_
_entity_poly.entity_id
_entity_poly.type
_entity_poly.pdbx_seq_one_letter_code
_entity_poly.pdbx_strand_id
1 'polypeptide(L)'
;CPPGHGDLYPALIGSGWLDRLLADGVKYAFVSNSDNLGAVLEPGLLKHFAESGAPFLMEVTRRTPADRKGGHLAVRSDNGRLLLREVAQCPDADLDAFQDIDTHQYFNTNSIWLRLDLLKEELAKGGGVLPLPMIKNRKTIDPRDKNSTPVIQLEVAMGAAIECFEGAQAIEVPRSRFAPVKSTADLFALRSTAYSISDDGRVALVPSRDGQPPVVKLDDSYKLVDAIEHLGTPCLANCEEVSILGPLSFEDGVVLTGKVAFSAPSGSSKVVRSGTYADGEFTL
;
A
#
# COMPACT_ATOMS: atom_id res chain seq x y z
N CYS A 1 -19.15 -8.54 -0.86
CA CYS A 1 -17.79 -7.97 -0.95
C CYS A 1 -16.78 -9.12 -0.92
N PRO A 2 -15.59 -8.97 -1.53
CA PRO A 2 -14.49 -9.90 -1.30
C PRO A 2 -14.13 -9.95 0.20
N PRO A 3 -13.73 -11.09 0.77
CA PRO A 3 -13.46 -11.25 2.21
C PRO A 3 -12.03 -10.83 2.60
N GLY A 4 -11.48 -9.80 1.96
CA GLY A 4 -10.11 -9.35 2.15
C GLY A 4 -9.07 -10.21 1.42
N HIS A 5 -7.82 -9.74 1.40
CA HIS A 5 -6.75 -10.38 0.63
C HIS A 5 -6.20 -11.66 1.29
N GLY A 6 -6.52 -11.94 2.55
CA GLY A 6 -6.23 -13.24 3.18
C GLY A 6 -6.99 -14.42 2.56
N ASP A 7 -8.00 -14.16 1.73
CA ASP A 7 -8.70 -15.16 0.92
C ASP A 7 -7.81 -15.85 -0.12
N LEU A 8 -6.61 -15.29 -0.37
CA LEU A 8 -5.59 -15.90 -1.22
C LEU A 8 -5.36 -17.39 -0.89
N TYR A 9 -5.22 -17.73 0.39
CA TYR A 9 -4.86 -19.08 0.81
C TYR A 9 -5.95 -20.12 0.53
N PRO A 10 -7.21 -19.94 0.99
CA PRO A 10 -8.30 -20.84 0.63
C PRO A 10 -8.59 -20.83 -0.88
N ALA A 11 -8.42 -19.70 -1.58
CA ALA A 11 -8.60 -19.65 -3.03
C ALA A 11 -7.54 -20.48 -3.78
N LEU A 12 -6.27 -20.44 -3.37
CA LEU A 12 -5.18 -21.22 -3.99
C LEU A 12 -5.41 -22.73 -3.89
N ILE A 13 -5.87 -23.22 -2.73
CA ILE A 13 -6.17 -24.64 -2.54
C ILE A 13 -7.51 -25.03 -3.18
N GLY A 14 -8.57 -24.25 -2.98
CA GLY A 14 -9.92 -24.55 -3.48
C GLY A 14 -10.03 -24.52 -5.00
N SER A 15 -9.17 -23.75 -5.67
CA SER A 15 -9.08 -23.72 -7.14
C SER A 15 -8.20 -24.83 -7.74
N GLY A 16 -7.42 -25.55 -6.93
CA GLY A 16 -6.43 -26.53 -7.40
C GLY A 16 -5.14 -25.92 -7.97
N TRP A 17 -4.98 -24.59 -7.95
CA TRP A 17 -3.78 -23.93 -8.44
C TRP A 17 -2.54 -24.27 -7.62
N LEU A 18 -2.68 -24.41 -6.30
CA LEU A 18 -1.55 -24.79 -5.44
C LEU A 18 -0.97 -26.15 -5.85
N ASP A 19 -1.83 -27.13 -6.12
CA ASP A 19 -1.40 -28.46 -6.55
C ASP A 19 -0.74 -28.44 -7.92
N ARG A 20 -1.30 -27.67 -8.85
CA ARG A 20 -0.74 -27.52 -10.19
C ARG A 20 0.65 -26.88 -10.16
N LEU A 21 0.81 -25.78 -9.41
CA LEU A 21 2.10 -25.10 -9.26
C LEU A 21 3.16 -26.05 -8.67
N LEU A 22 2.80 -26.81 -7.63
CA LEU A 22 3.69 -27.80 -7.02
C LEU A 22 4.05 -28.93 -7.99
N ALA A 23 3.08 -29.42 -8.76
CA ALA A 23 3.31 -30.46 -9.78
C ALA A 23 4.25 -29.98 -10.91
N ASP A 24 4.19 -28.69 -11.25
CA ASP A 24 5.10 -28.04 -12.21
C ASP A 24 6.48 -27.71 -11.59
N GLY A 25 6.71 -28.06 -10.32
CA GLY A 25 7.98 -27.86 -9.62
C GLY A 25 8.18 -26.47 -9.02
N VAL A 26 7.15 -25.62 -9.01
CA VAL A 26 7.20 -24.30 -8.36
C VAL A 26 7.24 -24.48 -6.84
N LYS A 27 8.25 -23.91 -6.19
CA LYS A 27 8.47 -24.03 -4.74
C LYS A 27 8.12 -22.78 -3.95
N TYR A 28 8.28 -21.62 -4.58
CA TYR A 28 8.16 -20.32 -3.93
C TYR A 28 7.17 -19.45 -4.69
N ALA A 29 6.37 -18.68 -3.94
CA ALA A 29 5.55 -17.62 -4.51
C ALA A 29 5.92 -16.28 -3.85
N PHE A 30 6.08 -15.26 -4.68
CA PHE A 30 6.12 -13.88 -4.24
C PHE A 30 4.74 -13.28 -4.48
N VAL A 31 4.16 -12.67 -3.46
CA VAL A 31 2.82 -12.08 -3.51
C VAL A 31 2.91 -10.66 -3.00
N SER A 32 2.37 -9.70 -3.75
CA SER A 32 2.37 -8.30 -3.39
C SER A 32 1.03 -7.63 -3.69
N ASN A 33 0.82 -6.47 -3.09
CA ASN A 33 -0.25 -5.55 -3.50
C ASN A 33 -0.06 -5.12 -4.95
N SER A 34 -1.10 -5.24 -5.79
CA SER A 34 -1.08 -4.76 -7.17
C SER A 34 -0.85 -3.25 -7.29
N ASP A 35 -1.22 -2.50 -6.25
CA ASP A 35 -1.01 -1.05 -6.17
C ASP A 35 0.34 -0.67 -5.56
N ASN A 36 1.16 -1.63 -5.13
CA ASN A 36 2.55 -1.38 -4.72
C ASN A 36 3.50 -1.59 -5.90
N LEU A 37 3.85 -0.51 -6.58
CA LEU A 37 4.69 -0.56 -7.79
C LEU A 37 6.18 -0.75 -7.48
N GLY A 38 6.57 -0.67 -6.20
CA GLY A 38 7.91 -1.01 -5.74
C GLY A 38 8.11 -2.52 -5.51
N ALA A 39 7.01 -3.29 -5.44
CA ALA A 39 7.08 -4.72 -5.16
C ALA A 39 7.42 -5.52 -6.43
N VAL A 40 8.71 -5.67 -6.69
CA VAL A 40 9.22 -6.54 -7.75
C VAL A 40 9.96 -7.75 -7.22
N LEU A 41 9.95 -8.84 -7.98
CA LEU A 41 10.72 -10.03 -7.67
C LEU A 41 12.22 -9.69 -7.63
N GLU A 42 12.85 -9.94 -6.49
CA GLU A 42 14.27 -9.66 -6.27
C GLU A 42 15.01 -10.99 -6.01
N PRO A 43 15.93 -11.42 -6.89
CA PRO A 43 16.61 -12.71 -6.75
C PRO A 43 17.41 -12.88 -5.45
N GLY A 44 17.98 -11.81 -4.89
CA GLY A 44 18.68 -11.85 -3.62
C GLY A 44 17.77 -12.19 -2.44
N LEU A 45 16.58 -11.59 -2.38
CA LEU A 45 15.53 -11.90 -1.39
C LEU A 45 15.01 -13.33 -1.57
N LEU A 46 14.80 -13.77 -2.82
CA LEU A 46 14.42 -15.16 -3.09
C LEU A 46 15.49 -16.14 -2.59
N LYS A 47 16.77 -15.85 -2.86
CA LYS A 47 17.88 -16.67 -2.37
C LYS A 47 17.91 -16.71 -0.85
N HIS A 48 17.81 -15.55 -0.19
CA HIS A 48 17.76 -15.47 1.27
C HIS A 48 16.62 -16.29 1.85
N PHE A 49 15.41 -16.16 1.29
CA PHE A 49 14.24 -16.92 1.70
C PHE A 49 14.41 -18.43 1.51
N ALA A 50 14.98 -18.85 0.37
CA ALA A 50 15.25 -20.25 0.08
C ALA A 50 16.29 -20.85 1.05
N GLU A 51 17.35 -20.10 1.38
CA GLU A 51 18.42 -20.53 2.29
C GLU A 51 18.00 -20.52 3.76
N SER A 52 17.06 -19.65 4.17
CA SER A 52 16.59 -19.59 5.55
C SER A 52 15.72 -20.78 5.95
N GLY A 53 15.12 -21.47 4.97
CA GLY A 53 14.18 -22.56 5.21
C GLY A 53 12.85 -22.11 5.80
N ALA A 54 12.61 -20.79 5.89
CA ALA A 54 11.37 -20.27 6.45
C ALA A 54 10.16 -20.63 5.58
N PRO A 55 8.99 -20.96 6.16
CA PRO A 55 7.75 -21.18 5.42
C PRO A 55 7.14 -19.90 4.86
N PHE A 56 7.40 -18.78 5.53
CA PHE A 56 6.79 -17.49 5.29
C PHE A 56 7.80 -16.39 5.61
N LEU A 57 7.96 -15.44 4.70
CA LEU A 57 8.78 -14.24 4.90
C LEU A 57 7.99 -12.98 4.54
N MET A 58 7.92 -12.03 5.47
CA MET A 58 7.30 -10.72 5.26
C MET A 58 8.36 -9.66 4.97
N GLU A 59 8.24 -8.94 3.86
CA GLU A 59 9.00 -7.71 3.67
C GLU A 59 8.38 -6.58 4.51
N VAL A 60 9.17 -5.99 5.39
CA VAL A 60 8.80 -4.82 6.20
C VAL A 60 9.69 -3.63 5.87
N THR A 61 9.18 -2.41 5.99
CA THR A 61 9.98 -1.19 5.84
C THR A 61 10.00 -0.41 7.15
N ARG A 62 10.99 0.45 7.36
CA ARG A 62 10.94 1.45 8.41
C ARG A 62 9.68 2.29 8.30
N ARG A 63 9.00 2.47 9.42
CA ARG A 63 7.85 3.37 9.53
C ARG A 63 8.29 4.82 9.42
N THR A 64 7.39 5.59 8.85
CA THR A 64 7.45 7.04 8.73
C THR A 64 6.17 7.63 9.31
N PRO A 65 6.13 8.94 9.61
CA PRO A 65 4.91 9.61 10.06
C PRO A 65 3.72 9.50 9.09
N ALA A 66 3.96 9.12 7.83
CA ALA A 66 2.94 8.87 6.81
C ALA A 66 2.26 7.50 6.97
N ASP A 67 2.89 6.53 7.65
CA ASP A 67 2.42 5.15 7.82
C ASP A 67 1.40 5.02 8.95
N ARG A 68 0.31 5.78 8.84
CA ARG A 68 -0.76 5.86 9.85
C ARG A 68 -1.86 4.81 9.66
N LYS A 69 -2.01 4.30 8.43
CA LYS A 69 -3.02 3.32 8.03
C LYS A 69 -2.33 2.03 7.58
N GLY A 70 -2.78 0.89 8.10
CA GLY A 70 -2.22 -0.44 7.82
C GLY A 70 -1.77 -1.12 9.12
N GLY A 71 -0.79 -2.01 9.02
CA GLY A 71 -0.33 -2.82 10.14
C GLY A 71 1.17 -2.75 10.37
N HIS A 72 1.58 -2.88 11.63
CA HIS A 72 2.98 -3.00 12.02
C HIS A 72 3.27 -4.41 12.52
N LEU A 73 4.54 -4.81 12.38
CA LEU A 73 5.02 -6.05 12.96
C LEU A 73 5.08 -5.93 14.49
N ALA A 74 4.78 -7.02 15.19
CA ALA A 74 5.01 -7.14 16.62
C ALA A 74 5.46 -8.56 16.97
N VAL A 75 5.96 -8.73 18.19
CA VAL A 75 6.38 -10.03 18.74
C VAL A 75 5.44 -10.37 19.90
N ARG A 76 4.86 -11.56 19.89
CA ARG A 76 4.05 -12.03 21.01
C ARG A 76 4.91 -12.27 22.25
N SER A 77 4.47 -11.78 23.39
CA SER A 77 5.20 -11.91 24.65
C SER A 77 5.19 -13.34 25.21
N ASP A 78 4.22 -14.17 24.84
CA ASP A 78 4.02 -15.52 25.39
C ASP A 78 4.90 -16.60 24.74
N ASN A 79 5.17 -16.48 23.43
CA ASN A 79 5.90 -17.48 22.65
C ASN A 79 6.97 -16.88 21.71
N GLY A 80 7.16 -15.56 21.71
CA GLY A 80 8.16 -14.90 20.88
C GLY A 80 7.87 -14.92 19.37
N ARG A 81 6.68 -15.35 18.94
CA ARG A 81 6.32 -15.42 17.52
C ARG A 81 5.95 -14.05 16.96
N LEU A 82 6.25 -13.87 15.68
CA LEU A 82 5.85 -12.67 14.94
C LEU A 82 4.33 -12.63 14.77
N LEU A 83 3.77 -11.42 14.84
CA LEU A 83 2.37 -11.13 14.57
C LEU A 83 2.20 -9.84 13.76
N LEU A 84 1.10 -9.74 13.03
CA LEU A 84 0.73 -8.51 12.33
C LEU A 84 -0.43 -7.85 13.07
N ARG A 85 -0.20 -6.63 13.58
CA ARG A 85 -1.27 -5.83 14.21
C ARG A 85 -1.74 -4.76 13.25
N GLU A 86 -2.92 -4.95 12.68
CA GLU A 86 -3.60 -3.94 11.85
C GLU A 86 -4.23 -2.85 12.71
N VAL A 87 -4.34 -1.63 12.18
CA VAL A 87 -5.00 -0.52 12.88
C VAL A 87 -6.45 -0.85 13.25
N ALA A 88 -7.15 -1.64 12.42
CA ALA A 88 -8.52 -2.07 12.67
C ALA A 88 -8.65 -3.06 13.85
N GLN A 89 -7.54 -3.65 14.30
CA GLN A 89 -7.46 -4.53 15.46
C GLN A 89 -7.01 -3.78 16.72
N CYS A 90 -6.60 -2.51 16.60
CA CYS A 90 -6.15 -1.71 17.72
C CYS A 90 -7.34 -1.11 18.48
N PRO A 91 -7.44 -1.31 19.80
CA PRO A 91 -8.39 -0.58 20.61
C PRO A 91 -8.14 0.94 20.55
N ASP A 92 -9.21 1.74 20.64
CA ASP A 92 -9.11 3.21 20.59
C ASP A 92 -8.16 3.78 21.66
N ALA A 93 -8.13 3.16 22.85
CA ALA A 93 -7.26 3.55 23.95
C ALA A 93 -5.76 3.32 23.67
N ASP A 94 -5.43 2.42 22.74
CA ASP A 94 -4.05 2.06 22.39
C ASP A 94 -3.58 2.73 21.10
N LEU A 95 -4.41 3.56 20.46
CA LEU A 95 -4.10 4.17 19.16
C LEU A 95 -2.83 5.02 19.20
N ASP A 96 -2.60 5.79 20.27
CA ASP A 96 -1.39 6.60 20.39
C ASP A 96 -0.13 5.72 20.41
N ALA A 97 -0.17 4.63 21.17
CA ALA A 97 0.93 3.65 21.20
C ALA A 97 1.08 2.93 19.85
N PHE A 98 -0.02 2.63 19.15
CA PHE A 98 0.02 2.05 17.81
C PHE A 98 0.68 2.99 16.79
N GLN A 99 0.44 4.30 16.91
CA GLN A 99 1.00 5.32 16.03
C GLN A 99 2.44 5.71 16.39
N ASP A 100 2.95 5.25 17.54
CA ASP A 100 4.35 5.43 17.92
C ASP A 100 5.28 4.61 17.01
N ILE A 101 5.93 5.32 16.10
CA ILE A 101 6.87 4.76 15.12
C ILE A 101 8.22 4.41 15.73
N ASP A 102 8.57 4.96 16.90
CA ASP A 102 9.83 4.64 17.60
C ASP A 102 9.70 3.33 18.37
N THR A 103 8.52 3.01 18.88
CA THR A 103 8.21 1.72 19.49
C THR A 103 7.93 0.65 18.44
N HIS A 104 7.00 0.90 17.53
CA HIS A 104 6.59 -0.07 16.51
C HIS A 104 7.21 0.29 15.17
N GLN A 105 8.51 0.02 14.99
CA GLN A 105 9.32 0.59 13.91
C GLN A 105 9.12 0.00 12.51
N TYR A 106 8.48 -1.16 12.40
CA TYR A 106 8.42 -1.93 11.16
C TYR A 106 6.99 -2.00 10.60
N PHE A 107 6.81 -1.48 9.40
CA PHE A 107 5.55 -1.46 8.67
C PHE A 107 5.46 -2.62 7.69
N ASN A 108 4.31 -3.31 7.64
CA ASN A 108 4.06 -4.35 6.66
C ASN A 108 3.91 -3.74 5.25
N THR A 109 4.77 -4.14 4.31
CA THR A 109 4.66 -3.71 2.90
C THR A 109 3.55 -4.43 2.14
N ASN A 110 3.01 -5.51 2.75
CA ASN A 110 2.14 -6.51 2.12
C ASN A 110 2.81 -7.17 0.89
N SER A 111 4.14 -7.28 0.91
CA SER A 111 4.92 -8.14 0.02
C SER A 111 5.42 -9.33 0.83
N ILE A 112 4.99 -10.52 0.45
CA ILE A 112 5.23 -11.76 1.19
C ILE A 112 5.82 -12.83 0.27
N TRP A 113 6.65 -13.68 0.85
CA TRP A 113 7.20 -14.86 0.20
C TRP A 113 6.66 -16.10 0.90
N LEU A 114 6.21 -17.06 0.09
CA LEU A 114 5.54 -18.28 0.55
C LEU A 114 6.31 -19.50 0.04
N ARG A 115 6.56 -20.45 0.94
CA ARG A 115 7.09 -21.78 0.61
C ARG A 115 5.90 -22.70 0.36
N LEU A 116 5.60 -22.98 -0.91
CA LEU A 116 4.29 -23.50 -1.33
C LEU A 116 3.94 -24.88 -0.77
N ASP A 117 4.91 -25.78 -0.59
CA ASP A 117 4.65 -27.09 0.01
C ASP A 117 4.41 -26.99 1.53
N LEU A 118 5.06 -26.08 2.26
CA LEU A 118 4.71 -25.82 3.67
C LEU A 118 3.37 -25.11 3.80
N LEU A 119 3.04 -24.21 2.88
CA LEU A 119 1.71 -23.63 2.81
C LEU A 119 0.65 -24.73 2.64
N LYS A 120 0.89 -25.70 1.75
CA LYS A 120 -0.02 -26.83 1.54
C LYS A 120 -0.16 -27.69 2.80
N GLU A 121 0.95 -28.01 3.47
CA GLU A 121 0.94 -28.77 4.73
C GLU A 121 0.13 -28.04 5.82
N GLU A 122 0.34 -26.73 5.98
CA GLU A 122 -0.35 -25.94 7.00
C GLU A 122 -1.85 -25.81 6.70
N LEU A 123 -2.22 -25.58 5.43
CA LEU A 123 -3.61 -25.58 5.00
C LEU A 123 -4.27 -26.95 5.23
N ALA A 124 -3.56 -28.06 5.00
CA ALA A 124 -4.10 -29.40 5.24
C ALA A 124 -4.42 -29.65 6.72
N LYS A 125 -3.57 -29.17 7.65
CA LYS A 125 -3.84 -29.24 9.10
C LYS A 125 -5.10 -28.45 9.48
N GLY A 126 -5.33 -27.31 8.83
CA GLY A 126 -6.47 -26.42 9.08
C GLY A 126 -7.74 -26.74 8.28
N GLY A 127 -7.81 -27.89 7.58
CA GLY A 127 -8.99 -28.23 6.77
C GLY A 127 -9.19 -27.33 5.54
N GLY A 128 -8.11 -26.82 4.97
CA GLY A 128 -8.09 -25.94 3.79
C GLY A 128 -8.11 -24.45 4.10
N VAL A 129 -8.01 -24.05 5.38
CA VAL A 129 -7.98 -22.65 5.81
C VAL A 129 -6.85 -22.39 6.80
N LEU A 130 -6.32 -21.17 6.80
CA LEU A 130 -5.46 -20.68 7.88
C LEU A 130 -6.32 -19.96 8.93
N PRO A 131 -6.01 -20.09 10.23
CA PRO A 131 -6.75 -19.43 11.32
C PRO A 131 -6.38 -17.94 11.41
N LEU A 132 -6.73 -17.17 10.39
CA LEU A 132 -6.43 -15.73 10.33
C LEU A 132 -7.37 -14.92 11.23
N PRO A 133 -6.87 -13.87 11.89
CA PRO A 133 -7.70 -12.99 12.70
C PRO A 133 -8.69 -12.21 11.81
N MET A 134 -9.97 -12.26 12.18
CA MET A 134 -11.05 -11.58 11.47
C MET A 134 -10.99 -10.07 11.69
N ILE A 135 -11.16 -9.31 10.62
CA ILE A 135 -11.27 -7.85 10.60
C ILE A 135 -12.73 -7.49 10.36
N LYS A 136 -13.28 -6.63 11.22
CA LYS A 136 -14.67 -6.16 11.16
C LYS A 136 -14.73 -4.73 10.64
N ASN A 137 -14.98 -4.56 9.35
CA ASN A 137 -15.12 -3.25 8.73
C ASN A 137 -16.58 -2.79 8.74
N ARG A 138 -16.84 -1.57 9.23
CA ARG A 138 -18.17 -0.92 9.15
C ARG A 138 -18.24 -0.06 7.90
N LYS A 139 -19.25 -0.29 7.06
CA LYS A 139 -19.47 0.41 5.79
C LYS A 139 -20.97 0.68 5.60
N THR A 140 -21.31 1.33 4.49
CA THR A 140 -22.67 1.43 3.96
C THR A 140 -22.80 0.49 2.76
N ILE A 141 -24.01 0.01 2.46
CA ILE A 141 -24.25 -0.96 1.37
C ILE A 141 -23.88 -0.36 0.00
N ASP A 142 -24.16 0.93 -0.20
CA ASP A 142 -23.64 1.72 -1.30
C ASP A 142 -22.47 2.58 -0.77
N PRO A 143 -21.22 2.35 -1.22
CA PRO A 143 -20.07 3.14 -0.79
C PRO A 143 -20.08 4.59 -1.27
N ARG A 144 -20.93 4.93 -2.26
CA ARG A 144 -21.11 6.31 -2.77
C ARG A 144 -22.18 7.07 -2.00
N ASP A 145 -23.13 6.38 -1.38
CA ASP A 145 -24.17 6.97 -0.55
C ASP A 145 -23.94 6.70 0.93
N LYS A 146 -23.50 7.75 1.65
CA LYS A 146 -23.26 7.72 3.11
C LYS A 146 -24.54 7.47 3.93
N ASN A 147 -25.71 7.67 3.35
CA ASN A 147 -27.00 7.46 4.01
C ASN A 147 -27.60 6.07 3.74
N SER A 148 -26.97 5.27 2.87
CA SER A 148 -27.43 3.92 2.58
C SER A 148 -27.23 2.97 3.77
N THR A 149 -27.92 1.83 3.76
CA THR A 149 -27.97 0.89 4.88
C THR A 149 -26.58 0.53 5.43
N PRO A 150 -26.32 0.73 6.74
CA PRO A 150 -25.06 0.30 7.36
C PRO A 150 -24.89 -1.21 7.31
N VAL A 151 -23.69 -1.67 6.97
CA VAL A 151 -23.32 -3.08 6.87
C VAL A 151 -21.98 -3.36 7.54
N ILE A 152 -21.73 -4.63 7.82
CA ILE A 152 -20.44 -5.13 8.28
C ILE A 152 -19.82 -5.96 7.15
N GLN A 153 -18.57 -5.66 6.81
CA GLN A 153 -17.74 -6.47 5.92
C GLN A 153 -16.74 -7.24 6.80
N LEU A 154 -16.76 -8.56 6.68
CA LEU A 154 -15.83 -9.44 7.36
C LEU A 154 -14.67 -9.73 6.42
N GLU A 155 -13.46 -9.41 6.85
CA GLU A 155 -12.26 -9.52 6.04
C GLU A 155 -11.14 -10.22 6.82
N VAL A 156 -10.13 -10.69 6.10
CA VAL A 156 -8.87 -11.17 6.66
C VAL A 156 -7.69 -10.58 5.88
N ALA A 157 -6.57 -10.34 6.58
CA ALA A 157 -5.34 -9.83 5.98
C ALA A 157 -4.37 -10.98 5.70
N MET A 158 -3.84 -11.05 4.48
CA MET A 158 -2.87 -12.07 4.09
C MET A 158 -1.61 -12.04 4.96
N GLY A 159 -1.11 -10.85 5.32
CA GLY A 159 0.08 -10.72 6.16
C GLY A 159 -0.08 -11.32 7.56
N ALA A 160 -1.31 -11.47 8.06
CA ALA A 160 -1.56 -12.10 9.36
C ALA A 160 -1.22 -13.60 9.37
N ALA A 161 -1.02 -14.21 8.20
CA ALA A 161 -0.56 -15.59 8.09
C ALA A 161 0.84 -15.80 8.67
N ILE A 162 1.63 -14.74 8.90
CA ILE A 162 2.91 -14.82 9.62
C ILE A 162 2.76 -15.51 10.99
N GLU A 163 1.58 -15.41 11.61
CA GLU A 163 1.22 -16.03 12.89
C GLU A 163 0.85 -17.51 12.76
N CYS A 164 0.63 -18.00 11.55
CA CYS A 164 0.20 -19.38 11.29
C CYS A 164 1.39 -20.33 11.10
N PHE A 165 2.57 -19.80 10.79
CA PHE A 165 3.74 -20.64 10.52
C PHE A 165 4.79 -20.57 11.63
N GLU A 166 5.27 -21.73 12.07
CA GLU A 166 6.47 -21.81 12.92
C GLU A 166 7.71 -21.50 12.08
N GLY A 167 8.63 -20.70 12.62
CA GLY A 167 9.82 -20.26 11.88
C GLY A 167 9.57 -19.19 10.81
N ALA A 168 8.38 -18.56 10.79
CA ALA A 168 8.13 -17.39 9.94
C ALA A 168 9.10 -16.26 10.27
N GLN A 169 9.52 -15.52 9.25
CA GLN A 169 10.49 -14.44 9.37
C GLN A 169 9.95 -13.13 8.80
N ALA A 170 10.60 -12.04 9.16
CA ALA A 170 10.43 -10.74 8.51
C ALA A 170 11.80 -10.18 8.14
N ILE A 171 11.87 -9.43 7.04
CA ILE A 171 13.10 -8.78 6.56
C ILE A 171 12.84 -7.30 6.32
N GLU A 172 13.71 -6.46 6.86
CA GLU A 172 13.72 -5.03 6.57
C GLU A 172 14.19 -4.81 5.14
N VAL A 173 13.38 -4.13 4.33
CA VAL A 173 13.69 -3.76 2.96
C VAL A 173 13.74 -2.25 2.79
N PRO A 174 14.49 -1.74 1.78
CA PRO A 174 14.49 -0.32 1.47
C PRO A 174 13.09 0.17 1.11
N ARG A 175 12.79 1.43 1.46
CA ARG A 175 11.49 2.07 1.20
C ARG A 175 11.09 2.06 -0.28
N SER A 176 12.06 2.01 -1.19
CA SER A 176 11.83 1.90 -2.64
C SER A 176 11.05 0.65 -3.05
N ARG A 177 10.96 -0.38 -2.19
CA ARG A 177 10.13 -1.58 -2.41
C ARG A 177 8.67 -1.41 -1.94
N PHE A 178 8.35 -0.25 -1.40
CA PHE A 178 7.02 0.10 -0.89
C PHE A 178 6.57 1.47 -1.42
N ALA A 179 5.98 1.43 -2.62
CA ALA A 179 5.37 2.58 -3.30
C ALA A 179 3.87 2.31 -3.55
N PRO A 180 3.03 2.34 -2.49
CA PRO A 180 1.60 2.08 -2.60
C PRO A 180 0.83 3.27 -3.19
N VAL A 181 -0.26 2.99 -3.89
CA VAL A 181 -1.21 4.00 -4.39
C VAL A 181 -2.57 3.78 -3.74
N LYS A 182 -2.89 4.56 -2.70
CA LYS A 182 -4.12 4.39 -1.90
C LYS A 182 -5.14 5.51 -2.10
N SER A 183 -4.75 6.60 -2.74
CA SER A 183 -5.57 7.78 -2.97
C SER A 183 -5.32 8.37 -4.37
N THR A 184 -6.23 9.25 -4.79
CA THR A 184 -6.04 10.05 -6.00
C THR A 184 -4.87 11.02 -5.89
N ALA A 185 -4.49 11.44 -4.68
CA ALA A 185 -3.28 12.21 -4.43
C ALA A 185 -2.01 11.40 -4.73
N ASP A 186 -1.97 10.13 -4.30
CA ASP A 186 -0.85 9.22 -4.63
C ASP A 186 -0.77 9.00 -6.14
N LEU A 187 -1.92 8.80 -6.80
CA LEU A 187 -1.98 8.60 -8.24
C LEU A 187 -1.56 9.86 -9.02
N PHE A 188 -1.94 11.05 -8.55
CA PHE A 188 -1.52 12.33 -9.13
C PHE A 188 0.00 12.51 -9.03
N ALA A 189 0.59 12.23 -7.86
CA ALA A 189 2.04 12.24 -7.68
C ALA A 189 2.72 11.23 -8.62
N LEU A 190 2.21 10.00 -8.67
CA LEU A 190 2.77 8.91 -9.47
C LEU A 190 2.77 9.19 -10.98
N ARG A 191 1.70 9.83 -11.49
CA ARG A 191 1.58 10.21 -12.91
C ARG A 191 2.47 11.39 -13.30
N SER A 192 3.03 12.12 -12.33
CA SER A 192 3.88 13.27 -12.57
C SER A 192 5.35 12.88 -12.84
N THR A 193 6.16 13.89 -13.17
CA THR A 193 7.62 13.75 -13.31
C THR A 193 8.38 13.51 -12.00
N ALA A 194 7.69 13.43 -10.85
CA ALA A 194 8.31 13.02 -9.59
C ALA A 194 8.70 11.53 -9.57
N TYR A 195 8.12 10.74 -10.47
CA TYR A 195 8.41 9.31 -10.64
C TYR A 195 8.90 9.02 -12.06
N SER A 196 9.68 7.95 -12.18
CA SER A 196 10.17 7.41 -13.44
C SER A 196 9.88 5.91 -13.51
N ILE A 197 9.74 5.41 -14.74
CA ILE A 197 9.60 3.98 -15.02
C ILE A 197 10.92 3.51 -15.64
N SER A 198 11.59 2.54 -15.02
CA SER A 198 12.80 1.93 -15.57
C SER A 198 12.46 0.95 -16.70
N ASP A 199 13.47 0.56 -17.48
CA ASP A 199 13.32 -0.37 -18.61
C ASP A 199 12.72 -1.73 -18.23
N ASP A 200 12.88 -2.15 -16.98
CA ASP A 200 12.30 -3.38 -16.43
C ASP A 200 10.93 -3.17 -15.76
N GLY A 201 10.31 -2.01 -15.98
CA GLY A 201 8.94 -1.69 -15.56
C GLY A 201 8.79 -1.27 -14.10
N ARG A 202 9.88 -1.02 -13.36
CA ARG A 202 9.80 -0.54 -11.98
C ARG A 202 9.48 0.93 -11.94
N VAL A 203 8.56 1.31 -11.03
CA VAL A 203 8.27 2.71 -10.77
C VAL A 203 9.02 3.17 -9.52
N ALA A 204 9.82 4.22 -9.65
CA ALA A 204 10.62 4.77 -8.57
C ALA A 204 10.62 6.30 -8.59
N LEU A 205 10.78 6.91 -7.41
CA LEU A 205 11.05 8.34 -7.31
C LEU A 205 12.29 8.71 -8.12
N VAL A 206 12.25 9.86 -8.77
CA VAL A 206 13.44 10.37 -9.46
C VAL A 206 14.55 10.69 -8.44
N PRO A 207 15.84 10.47 -8.79
CA PRO A 207 16.95 10.66 -7.84
C PRO A 207 17.02 12.05 -7.22
N SER A 208 16.59 13.10 -7.93
CA SER A 208 16.62 14.49 -7.45
C SER A 208 15.72 14.75 -6.23
N ARG A 209 14.92 13.77 -5.81
CA ARG A 209 14.03 13.87 -4.66
C ARG A 209 14.58 13.27 -3.38
N ASP A 210 15.76 12.65 -3.43
CA ASP A 210 16.42 12.05 -2.25
C ASP A 210 15.50 11.15 -1.41
N GLY A 211 14.63 10.38 -2.09
CA GLY A 211 13.70 9.46 -1.44
C GLY A 211 12.47 10.10 -0.80
N GLN A 212 12.21 11.40 -1.01
CA GLN A 212 11.06 12.13 -0.47
C GLN A 212 10.00 12.41 -1.55
N PRO A 213 8.86 11.69 -1.56
CA PRO A 213 7.76 12.00 -2.46
C PRO A 213 7.22 13.44 -2.27
N PRO A 214 6.65 14.06 -3.31
CA PRO A 214 5.91 15.31 -3.13
C PRO A 214 4.69 15.09 -2.25
N VAL A 215 4.40 16.04 -1.36
CA VAL A 215 3.16 16.04 -0.57
C VAL A 215 2.04 16.59 -1.45
N VAL A 216 1.06 15.76 -1.79
CA VAL A 216 -0.10 16.16 -2.61
C VAL A 216 -1.34 16.26 -1.74
N LYS A 217 -1.96 17.44 -1.70
CA LYS A 217 -3.23 17.70 -1.02
C LYS A 217 -4.27 18.09 -2.05
N LEU A 218 -5.26 17.23 -2.25
CA LEU A 218 -6.37 17.47 -3.16
C LEU A 218 -7.64 17.76 -2.37
N ASP A 219 -8.45 18.69 -2.88
CA ASP A 219 -9.83 18.90 -2.42
C ASP A 219 -10.65 17.60 -2.46
N ASP A 220 -11.65 17.50 -1.57
CA ASP A 220 -12.53 16.33 -1.47
C ASP A 220 -13.28 16.01 -2.78
N SER A 221 -13.47 17.01 -3.65
CA SER A 221 -14.04 16.82 -4.99
C SER A 221 -13.20 15.91 -5.89
N TYR A 222 -11.88 15.79 -5.63
CA TYR A 222 -10.96 14.92 -6.38
C TYR A 222 -10.80 13.53 -5.78
N LYS A 223 -11.67 13.12 -4.84
CA LYS A 223 -11.55 11.84 -4.13
C LYS A 223 -11.74 10.61 -5.03
N LEU A 224 -12.52 10.74 -6.09
CA LEU A 224 -12.78 9.67 -7.04
C LEU A 224 -11.87 9.81 -8.27
N VAL A 225 -11.51 8.69 -8.88
CA VAL A 225 -10.49 8.63 -9.95
C VAL A 225 -10.91 9.43 -11.19
N ASP A 226 -12.19 9.40 -11.53
CA ASP A 226 -12.79 10.17 -12.63
C ASP A 226 -12.60 11.69 -12.45
N ALA A 227 -12.62 12.17 -11.21
CA ALA A 227 -12.47 13.61 -10.94
C ALA A 227 -11.06 14.15 -11.24
N ILE A 228 -10.02 13.30 -11.24
CA ILE A 228 -8.64 13.73 -11.56
C ILE A 228 -8.25 13.50 -13.03
N GLU A 229 -9.11 12.88 -13.85
CA GLU A 229 -8.78 12.62 -15.27
C GLU A 229 -8.57 13.90 -16.07
N HIS A 230 -9.25 14.98 -15.69
CA HIS A 230 -9.15 16.30 -16.34
C HIS A 230 -8.20 17.26 -15.65
N LEU A 231 -7.55 16.83 -14.57
CA LEU A 231 -6.71 17.71 -13.75
C LEU A 231 -5.40 18.09 -14.46
N GLY A 232 -4.90 17.25 -15.38
CA GLY A 232 -3.58 17.40 -16.00
C GLY A 232 -2.45 16.90 -15.08
N THR A 233 -1.25 16.77 -15.63
CA THR A 233 -0.06 16.22 -14.93
C THR A 233 1.09 17.22 -14.97
N PRO A 234 1.13 18.21 -14.05
CA PRO A 234 2.23 19.16 -13.99
C PRO A 234 3.54 18.46 -13.62
N CYS A 235 4.66 19.10 -13.95
CA CYS A 235 5.98 18.65 -13.52
C CYS A 235 6.13 18.87 -12.01
N LEU A 236 6.34 17.78 -11.26
CA LEU A 236 6.51 17.78 -9.79
C LEU A 236 7.92 17.35 -9.36
N ALA A 237 8.88 17.20 -10.29
CA ALA A 237 10.22 16.71 -9.99
C ALA A 237 10.90 17.47 -8.82
N ASN A 238 10.67 18.78 -8.70
CA ASN A 238 11.20 19.64 -7.64
C ASN A 238 10.11 20.27 -6.74
N CYS A 239 8.87 19.76 -6.78
CA CYS A 239 7.78 20.24 -5.93
C CYS A 239 7.83 19.55 -4.56
N GLU A 240 7.92 20.30 -3.46
CA GLU A 240 7.87 19.74 -2.10
C GLU A 240 6.42 19.43 -1.70
N GLU A 241 5.52 20.38 -1.92
CA GLU A 241 4.11 20.28 -1.58
C GLU A 241 3.25 20.97 -2.64
N VAL A 242 2.15 20.33 -3.05
CA VAL A 242 1.11 20.93 -3.88
C VAL A 242 -0.26 20.78 -3.22
N SER A 243 -0.96 21.89 -3.06
CA SER A 243 -2.35 21.94 -2.57
C SER A 243 -3.28 22.45 -3.66
N ILE A 244 -4.37 21.72 -3.92
CA ILE A 244 -5.35 22.05 -4.98
C ILE A 244 -6.73 22.14 -4.35
N LEU A 245 -7.28 23.36 -4.29
CA LEU A 245 -8.59 23.65 -3.73
C LEU A 245 -9.55 24.15 -4.82
N GLY A 246 -10.68 23.46 -4.98
CA GLY A 246 -11.69 23.81 -5.99
C GLY A 246 -11.37 23.29 -7.40
N PRO A 247 -12.28 23.53 -8.37
CA PRO A 247 -12.22 22.94 -9.70
C PRO A 247 -11.19 23.66 -10.59
N LEU A 248 -10.15 22.95 -11.01
CA LEU A 248 -9.16 23.46 -11.96
C LEU A 248 -8.54 22.35 -12.81
N SER A 249 -7.73 22.75 -13.79
CA SER A 249 -6.92 21.89 -14.65
C SER A 249 -5.57 22.55 -14.94
N PHE A 250 -4.53 21.76 -15.13
CA PHE A 250 -3.20 22.19 -15.54
C PHE A 250 -3.04 22.02 -17.05
N GLU A 251 -2.55 23.05 -17.73
CA GLU A 251 -2.03 22.92 -19.10
C GLU A 251 -0.73 22.13 -19.13
N ASP A 252 -0.42 21.58 -20.30
CA ASP A 252 0.89 20.98 -20.56
C ASP A 252 2.02 22.02 -20.35
N GLY A 253 3.11 21.57 -19.74
CA GLY A 253 4.28 22.42 -19.46
C GLY A 253 4.20 23.23 -18.16
N VAL A 254 3.17 23.07 -17.34
CA VAL A 254 3.18 23.59 -15.97
C VAL A 254 4.27 22.91 -15.15
N VAL A 255 5.09 23.70 -14.46
CA VAL A 255 6.16 23.25 -13.56
C VAL A 255 5.93 23.80 -12.17
N LEU A 256 5.84 22.92 -11.17
CA LEU A 256 5.69 23.30 -9.76
C LEU A 256 7.01 23.06 -9.02
N THR A 257 7.46 24.05 -8.24
CA THR A 257 8.71 23.98 -7.46
C THR A 257 8.47 24.44 -6.02
N GLY A 258 9.09 23.79 -5.05
CA GLY A 258 8.90 24.13 -3.63
C GLY A 258 7.46 23.88 -3.18
N LYS A 259 6.87 24.82 -2.41
CA LYS A 259 5.51 24.68 -1.87
C LYS A 259 4.52 25.55 -2.63
N VAL A 260 3.54 24.94 -3.30
CA VAL A 260 2.59 25.64 -4.15
C VAL A 260 1.15 25.31 -3.75
N ALA A 261 0.29 26.33 -3.68
CA ALA A 261 -1.14 26.14 -3.49
C ALA A 261 -1.93 26.83 -4.60
N PHE A 262 -2.95 26.15 -5.13
CA PHE A 262 -3.91 26.71 -6.05
C PHE A 262 -5.30 26.69 -5.43
N SER A 263 -6.04 27.80 -5.58
CA SER A 263 -7.45 27.87 -5.23
C SER A 263 -8.28 28.42 -6.38
N ALA A 264 -9.41 27.77 -6.65
CA ALA A 264 -10.39 28.21 -7.64
C ALA A 264 -11.78 28.28 -7.00
N PRO A 265 -12.58 29.31 -7.30
CA PRO A 265 -13.94 29.42 -6.77
C PRO A 265 -14.84 28.29 -7.31
N SER A 266 -15.78 27.85 -6.48
CA SER A 266 -16.76 26.84 -6.85
C SER A 266 -17.62 27.30 -8.04
N GLY A 267 -17.91 26.40 -8.98
CA GLY A 267 -18.88 26.61 -10.06
C GLY A 267 -18.31 26.80 -11.47
N SER A 268 -16.99 27.00 -11.63
CA SER A 268 -16.35 26.98 -12.95
C SER A 268 -14.92 26.44 -12.86
N SER A 269 -14.58 25.43 -13.66
CA SER A 269 -13.21 24.94 -13.73
C SER A 269 -12.27 26.00 -14.30
N LYS A 270 -11.17 26.28 -13.60
CA LYS A 270 -10.14 27.23 -14.02
C LYS A 270 -8.96 26.50 -14.67
N VAL A 271 -8.26 27.19 -15.57
CA VAL A 271 -7.09 26.63 -16.24
C VAL A 271 -5.84 27.31 -15.71
N VAL A 272 -4.94 26.53 -15.11
CA VAL A 272 -3.58 26.96 -14.77
C VAL A 272 -2.76 26.92 -16.06
N ARG A 273 -2.30 28.08 -16.49
CA ARG A 273 -1.58 28.23 -17.75
C ARG A 273 -0.17 27.65 -17.66
N SER A 274 0.36 27.23 -18.80
CA SER A 274 1.75 26.77 -18.90
C SER A 274 2.73 27.81 -18.33
N GLY A 275 3.68 27.35 -17.51
CA GLY A 275 4.60 28.23 -16.79
C GLY A 275 5.16 27.58 -15.51
N THR A 276 6.09 28.29 -14.87
CA THR A 276 6.69 27.86 -13.62
C THR A 276 6.05 28.59 -12.44
N TYR A 277 5.58 27.83 -11.46
CA TYR A 277 5.00 28.31 -10.22
C TYR A 277 5.86 27.83 -9.05
N ALA A 278 6.32 28.73 -8.20
CA ALA A 278 7.22 28.44 -7.10
C ALA A 278 6.81 29.16 -5.82
N ASP A 279 6.87 28.46 -4.69
CA ASP A 279 6.78 29.00 -3.33
C ASP A 279 5.69 30.06 -3.13
N GLY A 280 4.44 29.70 -3.42
CA GLY A 280 3.34 30.66 -3.41
C GLY A 280 1.93 30.07 -3.46
N GLU A 281 0.96 30.94 -3.16
CA GLU A 281 -0.47 30.66 -3.24
C GLU A 281 -1.08 31.43 -4.41
N PHE A 282 -1.81 30.72 -5.28
CA PHE A 282 -2.36 31.25 -6.53
C PHE A 282 -3.88 31.10 -6.52
N THR A 283 -4.59 32.22 -6.62
CA THR A 283 -6.06 32.24 -6.75
C THR A 283 -6.45 32.49 -8.21
N LEU A 284 -7.29 31.63 -8.79
CA LEU A 284 -7.66 31.57 -10.22
C LEU A 284 -9.04 32.19 -10.56
#